data_AF-A0A1X0AMP8-F1
#
_entry.id   AF-A0A1X0AMP8-F1
#
_cell.length_a   1.000
_cell.length_b   1.000
_cell.length_c   1.000
_cell.angle_alpha   90.00
_cell.angle_beta   90.00
_cell.angle_gamma   90.00
#
_symmetry.space_group_name_H-M   'P 1'
#
loop_
_entity.id
_entity.type
_entity.pdbx_description
1 polymer ?
#
loop_
_entity_poly.entity_id
_entity_poly.type
_entity_poly.pdbx_seq_one_letter_code
_entity_poly.pdbx_strand_id
1 'polypeptide(L)'
;MDYHPRPARGLITRNAVGPTSAESFVLIAIATILLTRLYLRLTGYPQIGGGNLHIAHALWGGALMMLALVIGWMVLGFGARIVCVVLGGVGFGLFLDEVGKFVTKDNDYFYGPAAEIMYILVVLILLGARVIRGLRPLTARECLASAASIAADGVARGLADHRREIALALVEKAQSQGADADTAGQLRDLLVGAGRAPDRLYRLQRWLPRLIPDVFRSPNWVPWVGWLLIAGAGVALVFEMLRIVIGRYFPDFYGEHVVAFRLAGTSPPAVILLASAVLTLLMAVPAMAGLNRTERVWPLRWLRNAALTFTFLNALVDFATEGFGALVNLSMGLFTLAILSYQLDRAVVRQALGAPAGDQP
;
A
#
# COMPACT_ATOMS: atom_id res chain seq x y z
N MET A 1 45.59 -9.80 20.62
CA MET A 1 44.95 -9.48 19.32
C MET A 1 43.67 -10.28 19.27
N ASP A 2 42.57 -9.68 19.73
CA ASP A 2 41.29 -10.37 19.79
C ASP A 2 40.63 -10.32 18.41
N TYR A 3 40.68 -11.46 17.72
CA TYR A 3 40.04 -11.66 16.44
C TYR A 3 38.53 -11.79 16.66
N HIS A 4 37.81 -10.67 16.68
CA HIS A 4 36.36 -10.72 16.56
C HIS A 4 35.99 -11.18 15.14
N PRO A 5 35.35 -12.35 14.96
CA PRO A 5 34.95 -12.81 13.64
C PRO A 5 33.99 -11.77 13.05
N ARG A 6 34.41 -11.14 11.94
CA ARG A 6 33.56 -10.19 11.22
C ARG A 6 32.29 -10.95 10.81
N PRO A 7 31.08 -10.50 11.22
CA PRO A 7 29.85 -11.19 10.83
C PRO A 7 29.78 -11.27 9.31
N ALA A 8 29.53 -12.49 8.81
CA ALA A 8 29.52 -12.82 7.40
C ALA A 8 28.75 -11.76 6.61
N ARG A 9 29.39 -11.22 5.57
CA ARG A 9 28.79 -10.21 4.71
C ARG A 9 27.75 -10.91 3.83
N GLY A 10 26.47 -10.72 4.13
CA GLY A 10 25.40 -11.18 3.23
C GLY A 10 25.48 -10.44 1.90
N LEU A 11 25.05 -11.09 0.81
CA LEU A 11 25.05 -10.53 -0.55
C LEU A 11 24.12 -9.31 -0.72
N ILE A 12 23.20 -9.06 0.21
CA ILE A 12 22.13 -8.07 0.06
C ILE A 12 22.15 -7.09 1.23
N THR A 13 22.15 -5.78 0.92
CA THR A 13 21.99 -4.70 1.89
C THR A 13 20.60 -4.09 1.74
N ARG A 14 19.78 -4.17 2.79
CA ARG A 14 18.42 -3.61 2.75
C ARG A 14 18.44 -2.09 2.86
N ASN A 15 17.62 -1.45 2.04
CA ASN A 15 17.37 -0.01 2.11
C ASN A 15 16.26 0.28 3.13
N ALA A 16 16.54 1.14 4.12
CA ALA A 16 15.57 1.54 5.13
C ALA A 16 14.25 2.11 4.57
N VAL A 17 14.28 2.76 3.38
CA VAL A 17 13.09 3.32 2.71
C VAL A 17 12.55 2.43 1.57
N GLY A 18 13.14 1.26 1.35
CA GLY A 18 12.70 0.31 0.32
C GLY A 18 11.26 -0.18 0.51
N PRO A 19 10.89 -0.66 1.72
CA PRO A 19 9.54 -1.17 1.98
C PRO A 19 8.41 -0.16 1.76
N THR A 20 8.61 1.11 2.11
CA THR A 20 7.60 2.17 1.88
C THR A 20 7.46 2.51 0.40
N SER A 21 8.53 2.35 -0.38
CA SER A 21 8.50 2.52 -1.84
C SER A 21 7.69 1.40 -2.52
N ALA A 22 7.85 0.16 -2.05
CA ALA A 22 7.06 -0.98 -2.54
C ALA A 22 5.56 -0.85 -2.21
N GLU A 23 5.23 -0.40 -1.00
CA GLU A 23 3.83 -0.08 -0.62
C GLU A 23 3.25 1.02 -1.52
N SER A 24 4.01 2.08 -1.77
CA SER A 24 3.57 3.18 -2.65
C SER A 24 3.37 2.73 -4.09
N PHE A 25 4.27 1.89 -4.61
CA PHE A 25 4.16 1.28 -5.95
C PHE A 25 2.85 0.50 -6.10
N VAL A 26 2.52 -0.36 -5.12
CA VAL A 26 1.29 -1.15 -5.14
C VAL A 26 0.05 -0.26 -5.06
N LEU A 27 0.04 0.74 -4.16
CA LEU A 27 -1.09 1.65 -4.05
C LEU A 27 -1.34 2.43 -5.35
N ILE A 28 -0.28 2.86 -6.03
CA ILE A 28 -0.38 3.52 -7.34
C ILE A 28 -0.91 2.56 -8.39
N ALA A 29 -0.47 1.30 -8.40
CA ALA A 29 -0.98 0.30 -9.32
C ALA A 29 -2.47 0.04 -9.13
N ILE A 30 -2.93 -0.15 -7.89
CA ILE A 30 -4.36 -0.32 -7.59
C ILE A 30 -5.15 0.91 -8.01
N ALA A 31 -4.68 2.12 -7.66
CA ALA A 31 -5.33 3.35 -8.08
C ALA A 31 -5.40 3.47 -9.60
N THR A 32 -4.36 3.04 -10.32
CA THR A 32 -4.31 3.07 -11.78
C THR A 32 -5.34 2.12 -12.40
N ILE A 33 -5.47 0.88 -11.88
CA ILE A 33 -6.50 -0.07 -12.33
C ILE A 33 -7.90 0.55 -12.17
N LEU A 34 -8.18 1.09 -10.99
CA LEU A 34 -9.48 1.69 -10.66
C LEU A 34 -9.81 2.89 -11.55
N LEU A 35 -8.85 3.80 -11.76
CA LEU A 35 -9.01 4.96 -12.62
C LEU A 35 -9.16 4.56 -14.10
N THR A 36 -8.39 3.57 -14.56
CA THR A 36 -8.41 3.11 -15.96
C THR A 36 -9.76 2.53 -16.31
N ARG A 37 -10.31 1.63 -15.49
CA ARG A 37 -11.65 1.12 -15.74
C ARG A 37 -12.70 2.22 -15.63
N LEU A 38 -12.61 3.14 -14.65
CA LEU A 38 -13.55 4.27 -14.52
C LEU A 38 -13.59 5.07 -15.82
N TYR A 39 -12.42 5.39 -16.35
CA TYR A 39 -12.28 6.03 -17.65
C TYR A 39 -12.95 5.20 -18.77
N LEU A 40 -12.65 3.90 -18.88
CA LEU A 40 -13.23 3.03 -19.91
C LEU A 40 -14.76 2.99 -19.84
N ARG A 41 -15.35 2.97 -18.65
CA ARG A 41 -16.81 2.97 -18.48
C ARG A 41 -17.44 4.29 -18.89
N LEU A 42 -16.86 5.41 -18.46
CA LEU A 42 -17.35 6.75 -18.79
C LEU A 42 -17.28 7.03 -20.29
N THR A 43 -16.32 6.40 -20.98
CA THR A 43 -16.09 6.57 -22.42
C THR A 43 -16.69 5.47 -23.30
N GLY A 44 -17.34 4.47 -22.69
CA GLY A 44 -17.99 3.38 -23.43
C GLY A 44 -17.05 2.36 -24.07
N TYR A 45 -15.90 2.10 -23.44
CA TYR A 45 -14.84 1.19 -23.92
C TYR A 45 -14.30 1.57 -25.31
N PRO A 46 -13.74 2.78 -25.45
CA PRO A 46 -13.22 3.26 -26.72
C PRO A 46 -12.04 2.38 -27.14
N GLN A 47 -12.06 1.92 -28.39
CA GLN A 47 -10.93 1.22 -28.96
C GLN A 47 -9.88 2.25 -29.40
N ILE A 48 -8.66 2.09 -28.87
CA ILE A 48 -7.50 2.88 -29.29
C ILE A 48 -6.72 2.07 -30.33
N GLY A 49 -6.88 2.46 -31.59
CA GLY A 49 -6.36 1.76 -32.76
C GLY A 49 -7.43 1.63 -33.86
N GLY A 50 -7.02 1.48 -35.11
CA GLY A 50 -7.91 1.41 -36.28
C GLY A 50 -7.76 0.10 -37.06
N GLY A 51 -8.86 -0.37 -37.66
CA GLY A 51 -8.89 -1.61 -38.44
C GLY A 51 -8.62 -2.85 -37.59
N ASN A 52 -7.58 -3.63 -37.92
CA ASN A 52 -7.17 -4.82 -37.17
C ASN A 52 -6.19 -4.54 -36.00
N LEU A 53 -5.78 -3.29 -35.79
CA LEU A 53 -4.78 -2.94 -34.78
C LEU A 53 -5.47 -2.41 -33.52
N HIS A 54 -5.40 -3.17 -32.43
CA HIS A 54 -5.79 -2.72 -31.10
C HIS A 54 -4.53 -2.52 -30.24
N ILE A 55 -4.28 -1.29 -29.79
CA ILE A 55 -3.16 -1.00 -28.89
C ILE A 55 -3.66 -1.18 -27.46
N ALA A 56 -3.34 -2.31 -26.84
CA ALA A 56 -3.70 -2.57 -25.45
C ALA A 56 -2.98 -1.58 -24.52
N HIS A 57 -3.69 -1.13 -23.48
CA HIS A 57 -3.08 -0.29 -22.43
C HIS A 57 -1.95 -1.04 -21.69
N ALA A 58 -1.92 -2.37 -21.76
CA ALA A 58 -0.80 -3.19 -21.31
C ALA A 58 0.53 -2.89 -22.02
N LEU A 59 0.52 -2.47 -23.30
CA LEU A 59 1.74 -2.08 -24.01
C LEU A 59 2.34 -0.82 -23.38
N TRP A 60 1.49 0.19 -23.14
CA TRP A 60 1.88 1.39 -22.40
C TRP A 60 2.31 1.05 -20.98
N GLY A 61 1.63 0.10 -20.35
CA GLY A 61 2.00 -0.47 -19.07
C GLY A 61 3.45 -0.98 -19.03
N GLY A 62 3.79 -1.86 -19.98
CA GLY A 62 5.14 -2.38 -20.18
C GLY A 62 6.18 -1.30 -20.47
N ALA A 63 5.84 -0.33 -21.32
CA ALA A 63 6.73 0.78 -21.67
C ALA A 63 7.05 1.67 -20.45
N LEU A 64 6.06 1.99 -19.61
CA LEU A 64 6.26 2.78 -18.39
C LEU A 64 7.10 2.01 -17.36
N MET A 65 6.89 0.70 -17.21
CA MET A 65 7.74 -0.14 -16.35
C MET A 65 9.19 -0.19 -16.86
N MET A 66 9.39 -0.35 -18.16
CA MET A 66 10.72 -0.30 -18.77
C MET A 66 11.39 1.05 -18.54
N LEU A 67 10.65 2.15 -18.73
CA LEU A 67 11.15 3.51 -18.48
C LEU A 67 11.54 3.70 -16.99
N ALA A 68 10.78 3.14 -16.06
CA ALA A 68 11.12 3.16 -14.64
C ALA A 68 12.46 2.46 -14.35
N LEU A 69 12.75 1.34 -15.03
CA LEU A 69 14.05 0.66 -14.90
C LEU A 69 15.18 1.51 -15.47
N VAL A 70 15.02 2.04 -16.68
CA VAL A 70 16.02 2.89 -17.35
C VAL A 70 16.34 4.13 -16.51
N ILE A 71 15.32 4.83 -15.98
CA ILE A 71 15.53 5.97 -15.08
C ILE A 71 16.27 5.55 -13.81
N GLY A 72 15.93 4.39 -13.25
CA GLY A 72 16.59 3.84 -12.07
C GLY A 72 18.07 3.54 -12.27
N TRP A 73 18.49 3.27 -13.51
CA TRP A 73 19.90 3.08 -13.88
C TRP A 73 20.62 4.39 -14.23
N MET A 74 19.93 5.31 -14.89
CA MET A 74 20.55 6.54 -15.43
C MET A 74 20.62 7.68 -14.41
N VAL A 75 19.75 7.70 -13.40
CA VAL A 75 19.60 8.85 -12.50
C VAL A 75 19.66 8.44 -11.04
N LEU A 76 20.53 9.11 -10.28
CA LEU A 76 20.62 8.92 -8.83
C LEU A 76 19.57 9.75 -8.08
N GLY A 77 19.38 9.41 -6.80
CA GLY A 77 18.70 10.25 -5.81
C GLY A 77 17.18 10.11 -5.70
N PHE A 78 16.59 10.83 -4.75
CA PHE A 78 15.22 10.56 -4.29
C PHE A 78 14.15 10.94 -5.31
N GLY A 79 14.34 12.03 -6.07
CA GLY A 79 13.43 12.43 -7.13
C GLY A 79 13.28 11.35 -8.20
N ALA A 80 14.40 10.77 -8.64
CA ALA A 80 14.40 9.66 -9.59
C ALA A 80 13.66 8.43 -9.03
N ARG A 81 13.90 8.08 -7.76
CA ARG A 81 13.20 6.98 -7.09
C ARG A 81 11.69 7.18 -7.07
N ILE A 82 11.20 8.39 -6.79
CA ILE A 82 9.77 8.70 -6.84
C ILE A 82 9.23 8.49 -8.24
N VAL A 83 9.93 9.00 -9.26
CA VAL A 83 9.54 8.81 -10.67
C VAL A 83 9.49 7.32 -11.00
N CYS A 84 10.47 6.50 -10.61
CA CYS A 84 10.45 5.05 -10.80
C CYS A 84 9.26 4.38 -10.10
N VAL A 85 8.95 4.78 -8.87
CA VAL A 85 7.79 4.23 -8.11
C VAL A 85 6.47 4.59 -8.80
N VAL A 86 6.34 5.83 -9.28
CA VAL A 86 5.13 6.29 -9.98
C VAL A 86 4.98 5.62 -11.33
N LEU A 87 5.99 5.70 -12.20
CA LEU A 87 5.94 5.10 -13.54
C LEU A 87 5.83 3.58 -13.47
N GLY A 88 6.56 2.95 -12.54
CA GLY A 88 6.46 1.52 -12.29
C GLY A 88 5.07 1.14 -11.81
N GLY A 89 4.51 1.86 -10.84
CA GLY A 89 3.17 1.58 -10.29
C GLY A 89 2.08 1.77 -11.35
N VAL A 90 2.10 2.88 -12.09
CA VAL A 90 1.16 3.14 -13.19
C VAL A 90 1.31 2.08 -14.27
N GLY A 91 2.55 1.80 -14.69
CA GLY A 91 2.83 0.81 -15.72
C GLY A 91 2.36 -0.58 -15.34
N PHE A 92 2.62 -0.98 -14.10
CA PHE A 92 2.15 -2.25 -13.55
C PHE A 92 0.64 -2.31 -13.44
N GLY A 93 -0.01 -1.25 -12.97
CA GLY A 93 -1.48 -1.17 -12.90
C GLY A 93 -2.16 -1.29 -14.26
N LEU A 94 -1.67 -0.57 -15.28
CA LEU A 94 -2.18 -0.67 -16.66
C LEU A 94 -1.98 -2.06 -17.26
N PHE A 95 -0.85 -2.70 -16.96
CA PHE A 95 -0.57 -4.07 -17.39
C PHE A 95 -1.52 -5.06 -16.70
N LEU A 96 -1.72 -4.92 -15.39
CA LEU A 96 -2.60 -5.79 -14.61
C LEU A 96 -4.07 -5.68 -15.00
N ASP A 97 -4.54 -4.49 -15.39
CA ASP A 97 -5.93 -4.29 -15.79
C ASP A 97 -6.34 -5.13 -17.01
N GLU A 98 -5.39 -5.43 -17.88
CA GLU A 98 -5.56 -6.22 -19.11
C GLU A 98 -5.27 -7.72 -18.92
N VAL A 99 -4.89 -8.18 -17.73
CA VAL A 99 -4.54 -9.60 -17.50
C VAL A 99 -5.68 -10.55 -17.86
N GLY A 100 -6.94 -10.17 -17.61
CA GLY A 100 -8.09 -11.01 -17.97
C GLY A 100 -8.18 -11.30 -19.48
N LYS A 101 -7.85 -10.31 -20.29
CA LYS A 101 -7.83 -10.40 -21.75
C LYS A 101 -6.78 -11.37 -22.26
N PHE A 102 -5.61 -11.42 -21.64
CA PHE A 102 -4.50 -12.26 -22.08
C PHE A 102 -4.51 -13.68 -21.53
N VAL A 103 -5.29 -13.93 -20.47
CA VAL A 103 -5.42 -15.26 -19.87
C VAL A 103 -6.49 -16.10 -20.61
N THR A 104 -7.42 -15.46 -21.34
CA THR A 104 -8.49 -16.14 -22.08
C THR A 104 -8.26 -16.16 -23.59
N LYS A 105 -8.72 -17.22 -24.24
CA LYS A 105 -8.74 -17.30 -25.72
C LYS A 105 -9.69 -16.27 -26.34
N ASP A 106 -10.70 -15.83 -25.59
CA ASP A 106 -11.80 -14.97 -26.06
C ASP A 106 -11.63 -13.48 -25.70
N ASN A 107 -10.49 -13.08 -25.12
CA ASN A 107 -10.19 -11.69 -24.76
C ASN A 107 -11.19 -11.06 -23.76
N ASP A 108 -11.67 -11.83 -22.78
CA ASP A 108 -12.63 -11.37 -21.77
C ASP A 108 -11.94 -10.62 -20.61
N TYR A 109 -12.26 -9.34 -20.45
CA TYR A 109 -11.76 -8.48 -19.36
C TYR A 109 -12.24 -8.91 -17.96
N PHE A 110 -13.34 -9.67 -17.87
CA PHE A 110 -13.98 -10.07 -16.62
C PHE A 110 -13.82 -11.55 -16.30
N TYR A 111 -12.81 -12.20 -16.90
CA TYR A 111 -12.50 -13.60 -16.60
C TYR A 111 -12.21 -13.80 -15.10
N GLY A 112 -13.02 -14.63 -14.42
CA GLY A 112 -12.95 -14.83 -12.97
C GLY A 112 -11.53 -15.07 -12.41
N PRO A 113 -10.69 -15.92 -13.05
CA PRO A 113 -9.30 -16.11 -12.64
C PRO A 113 -8.37 -14.89 -12.76
N ALA A 114 -8.73 -13.86 -13.52
CA ALA A 114 -7.95 -12.63 -13.61
C ALA A 114 -7.92 -11.89 -12.27
N ALA A 115 -9.05 -11.87 -11.56
CA ALA A 115 -9.18 -11.33 -10.20
C ALA A 115 -8.18 -11.99 -9.25
N GLU A 116 -8.07 -13.32 -9.34
CA GLU A 116 -7.22 -14.14 -8.50
C GLU A 116 -5.74 -13.86 -8.76
N ILE A 117 -5.34 -13.78 -10.03
CA ILE A 117 -3.96 -13.46 -10.42
C ILE A 117 -3.58 -12.05 -9.92
N MET A 118 -4.45 -11.06 -10.15
CA MET A 118 -4.22 -9.68 -9.67
C MET A 118 -4.09 -9.65 -8.14
N TYR A 119 -5.01 -10.29 -7.44
CA TYR A 119 -5.01 -10.35 -5.97
C TYR A 119 -3.76 -11.03 -5.43
N ILE A 120 -3.43 -12.23 -5.92
CA ILE A 120 -2.25 -12.99 -5.49
C ILE A 120 -0.98 -12.16 -5.71
N LEU A 121 -0.83 -11.54 -6.87
CA LEU A 121 0.37 -10.78 -7.18
C LEU A 121 0.51 -9.54 -6.29
N VAL A 122 -0.57 -8.79 -6.07
CA VAL A 122 -0.58 -7.65 -5.16
C VAL A 122 -0.26 -8.08 -3.72
N VAL A 123 -0.90 -9.13 -3.24
CA VAL A 123 -0.66 -9.67 -1.89
C VAL A 123 0.76 -10.18 -1.75
N LEU A 124 1.31 -10.86 -2.75
CA LEU A 124 2.70 -11.34 -2.74
C LEU A 124 3.69 -10.18 -2.65
N ILE A 125 3.48 -9.09 -3.38
CA ILE A 125 4.35 -7.91 -3.31
C ILE A 125 4.27 -7.26 -1.92
N LEU A 126 3.06 -7.04 -1.39
CA LEU A 126 2.85 -6.43 -0.08
C LEU A 126 3.39 -7.31 1.06
N LEU A 127 3.09 -8.61 1.03
CA LEU A 127 3.57 -9.58 2.00
C LEU A 127 5.09 -9.72 1.90
N GLY A 128 5.63 -9.78 0.68
CA GLY A 128 7.08 -9.78 0.44
C GLY A 128 7.75 -8.56 1.06
N ALA A 129 7.23 -7.36 0.81
CA ALA A 129 7.72 -6.12 1.41
C ALA A 129 7.64 -6.13 2.95
N ARG A 130 6.53 -6.67 3.49
CA ARG A 130 6.30 -6.78 4.94
C ARG A 130 7.24 -7.78 5.59
N VAL A 131 7.41 -8.95 4.99
CA VAL A 131 8.33 -10.00 5.44
C VAL A 131 9.75 -9.44 5.42
N ILE A 132 10.20 -8.82 4.34
CA ILE A 132 11.52 -8.19 4.24
C ILE A 132 11.73 -7.14 5.36
N ARG A 133 10.69 -6.38 5.73
CA ARG A 133 10.73 -5.41 6.83
C ARG A 133 10.77 -6.08 8.21
N GLY A 134 10.00 -7.14 8.41
CA GLY A 134 9.76 -7.78 9.71
C GLY A 134 10.75 -8.90 10.09
N LEU A 135 11.48 -9.48 9.12
CA LEU A 135 12.36 -10.63 9.36
C LEU A 135 13.45 -10.36 10.39
N ARG A 136 14.08 -9.19 10.33
CA ARG A 136 15.08 -8.75 11.32
C ARG A 136 15.19 -7.23 11.36
N PRO A 137 15.51 -6.63 12.53
CA PRO A 137 15.89 -5.23 12.61
C PRO A 137 17.02 -4.88 11.63
N LEU A 138 17.08 -3.62 11.19
CA LEU A 138 18.22 -3.13 10.41
C LEU A 138 19.50 -3.27 11.24
N THR A 139 20.54 -3.84 10.62
CA THR A 139 21.87 -3.93 11.23
C THR A 139 22.61 -2.59 11.11
N ALA A 140 23.64 -2.40 11.93
CA ALA A 140 24.51 -1.23 11.91
C ALA A 140 24.97 -0.87 10.49
N ARG A 141 25.35 -1.89 9.71
CA ARG A 141 25.78 -1.76 8.30
C ARG A 141 24.65 -1.27 7.39
N GLU A 142 23.46 -1.82 7.52
CA GLU A 142 22.29 -1.41 6.72
C GLU A 142 21.86 0.02 7.07
N CYS A 143 21.95 0.39 8.35
CA CYS A 143 21.70 1.75 8.82
C CYS A 143 22.71 2.74 8.21
N LEU A 144 24.02 2.47 8.33
CA LEU A 144 25.06 3.31 7.72
C LEU A 144 24.93 3.39 6.20
N ALA A 145 24.70 2.26 5.52
CA ALA A 145 24.53 2.24 4.07
C ALA A 145 23.29 3.03 3.61
N SER A 146 22.19 2.93 4.35
CA SER A 146 20.97 3.71 4.07
C SER A 146 21.21 5.21 4.30
N ALA A 147 21.89 5.58 5.39
CA ALA A 147 22.27 6.96 5.67
C ALA A 147 23.24 7.51 4.61
N ALA A 148 24.22 6.72 4.17
CA ALA A 148 25.15 7.08 3.09
C ALA A 148 24.43 7.32 1.77
N SER A 149 23.43 6.50 1.46
CA SER A 149 22.59 6.71 0.27
C SER A 149 21.81 8.03 0.32
N ILE A 150 21.32 8.43 1.50
CA ILE A 150 20.65 9.73 1.70
C ILE A 150 21.68 10.86 1.59
N ALA A 151 22.84 10.73 2.23
CA ALA A 151 23.91 11.72 2.17
C ALA A 151 24.39 11.97 0.73
N ALA A 152 24.51 10.92 -0.09
CA ALA A 152 24.86 11.06 -1.51
C ALA A 152 23.86 11.91 -2.30
N ASP A 153 22.55 11.76 -2.04
CA ASP A 153 21.52 12.64 -2.63
C ASP A 153 21.65 14.08 -2.09
N GLY A 154 22.01 14.21 -0.81
CA GLY A 154 22.26 15.48 -0.15
C GLY A 154 23.43 16.28 -0.71
N VAL A 155 24.53 15.60 -1.04
CA VAL A 155 25.70 16.20 -1.71
C VAL A 155 25.32 16.72 -3.09
N ALA A 156 24.52 15.96 -3.85
CA ALA A 156 24.17 16.31 -5.22
C ALA A 156 23.17 17.48 -5.30
N ARG A 157 22.15 17.52 -4.43
CA ARG A 157 20.98 18.42 -4.59
C ARG A 157 20.47 19.05 -3.30
N GLY A 158 21.16 18.85 -2.18
CA GLY A 158 20.68 19.21 -0.85
C GLY A 158 19.67 18.20 -0.28
N LEU A 159 19.38 18.36 1.01
CA LEU A 159 18.42 17.53 1.74
C LEU A 159 17.22 18.35 2.22
N ALA A 160 16.05 17.73 2.16
CA ALA A 160 14.90 18.17 2.93
C ALA A 160 15.13 17.86 4.42
N ASP A 161 14.61 18.71 5.30
CA ASP A 161 14.83 18.60 6.75
C ASP A 161 14.39 17.23 7.28
N HIS A 162 13.22 16.73 6.88
CA HIS A 162 12.73 15.40 7.30
C HIS A 162 13.66 14.26 6.87
N ARG A 163 14.33 14.36 5.70
CA ARG A 163 15.26 13.32 5.23
C ARG A 163 16.58 13.37 5.98
N ARG A 164 17.02 14.57 6.35
CA ARG A 164 18.18 14.78 7.21
C ARG A 164 17.95 14.14 8.58
N GLU A 165 16.78 14.37 9.18
CA GLU A 165 16.39 13.76 10.46
C GLU A 165 16.40 12.22 10.38
N ILE A 166 15.79 11.63 9.34
CA ILE A 166 15.80 10.17 9.13
C ILE A 166 17.23 9.64 9.00
N ALA A 167 18.07 10.30 8.21
CA ALA A 167 19.45 9.86 8.00
C ALA A 167 20.29 9.95 9.28
N LEU A 168 20.13 11.03 10.06
CA LEU A 168 20.81 11.19 11.36
C LEU A 168 20.37 10.12 12.37
N ALA A 169 19.06 9.82 12.43
CA ALA A 169 18.55 8.74 13.28
C ALA A 169 19.08 7.36 12.88
N LEU A 170 19.33 7.12 11.58
CA LEU A 170 19.99 5.90 11.12
C LEU A 170 21.46 5.84 11.53
N VAL A 171 22.18 6.96 11.49
CA VAL A 171 23.58 7.04 11.98
C VAL A 171 23.64 6.75 13.48
N GLU A 172 22.79 7.39 14.27
CA GLU A 172 22.72 7.18 15.73
C GLU A 172 22.39 5.72 16.07
N LYS A 173 21.39 5.14 15.39
CA LYS A 173 21.05 3.72 15.55
C LYS A 173 22.19 2.79 15.14
N ALA A 174 23.00 3.17 14.16
CA ALA A 174 24.17 2.37 13.79
C ALA A 174 25.24 2.43 14.89
N GLN A 175 25.52 3.61 15.44
CA GLN A 175 26.46 3.79 16.54
C GLN A 175 26.03 3.00 17.77
N SER A 176 24.74 3.05 18.14
CA SER A 176 24.20 2.27 19.26
C SER A 176 24.29 0.75 19.05
N GLN A 177 24.48 0.30 17.82
CA GLN A 177 24.68 -1.11 17.45
C GLN A 177 26.17 -1.48 17.24
N GLY A 178 27.10 -0.62 17.65
CA GLY A 178 28.54 -0.87 17.55
C GLY A 178 29.13 -0.63 16.17
N ALA A 179 28.55 0.27 15.37
CA ALA A 179 29.18 0.75 14.15
C ALA A 179 30.50 1.50 14.46
N ASP A 180 31.40 1.51 13.47
CA ASP A 180 32.63 2.30 13.53
C ASP A 180 32.32 3.79 13.75
N ALA A 181 32.90 4.37 14.80
CA ALA A 181 32.60 5.72 15.24
C ALA A 181 33.07 6.78 14.23
N ASP A 182 34.22 6.54 13.60
CA ASP A 182 34.80 7.44 12.61
C ASP A 182 33.94 7.52 11.35
N THR A 183 33.55 6.36 10.80
CA THR A 183 32.63 6.29 9.64
C THR A 183 31.30 6.96 9.94
N ALA A 184 30.73 6.74 11.12
CA ALA A 184 29.48 7.35 11.54
C ALA A 184 29.61 8.88 11.69
N GLY A 185 30.73 9.37 12.24
CA GLY A 185 31.05 10.78 12.37
C GLY A 185 31.14 11.49 11.01
N GLN A 186 31.95 10.94 10.09
CA GLN A 186 32.08 11.47 8.74
C GLN A 186 30.74 11.57 8.01
N LEU A 187 29.89 10.55 8.16
CA LEU A 187 28.58 10.54 7.53
C LEU A 187 27.62 11.56 8.16
N ARG A 188 27.69 11.75 9.48
CA ARG A 188 26.95 12.80 10.18
C ARG A 188 27.35 14.17 9.66
N ASP A 189 28.64 14.42 9.48
CA ASP A 189 29.15 15.71 8.99
C ASP A 189 28.67 16.00 7.57
N LEU A 190 28.69 14.99 6.68
CA LEU A 190 28.12 15.11 5.33
C LEU A 190 26.63 15.46 5.34
N LEU A 191 25.85 14.85 6.24
CA LEU A 191 24.41 15.08 6.36
C LEU A 191 24.07 16.47 6.91
N VAL A 192 24.85 16.94 7.89
CA VAL A 192 24.69 18.28 8.48
C VAL A 192 25.14 19.36 7.50
N GLY A 193 26.26 19.13 6.80
CA GLY A 193 26.83 20.04 5.82
C GLY A 193 26.08 20.11 4.49
N ALA A 194 25.20 19.15 4.19
CA ALA A 194 24.38 19.19 2.98
C ALA A 194 23.50 20.45 2.91
N GLY A 195 23.42 21.06 1.73
CA GLY A 195 22.53 22.20 1.48
C GLY A 195 21.05 21.87 1.75
N ARG A 196 20.20 22.88 1.88
CA ARG A 196 18.74 22.67 2.01
C ARG A 196 18.09 22.49 0.64
N ALA A 197 17.29 21.44 0.49
CA ALA A 197 16.49 21.20 -0.69
C ALA A 197 14.99 21.47 -0.44
N PRO A 198 14.25 21.97 -1.44
CA PRO A 198 12.82 22.23 -1.30
C PRO A 198 12.02 20.94 -1.16
N ASP A 199 11.12 20.91 -0.19
CA ASP A 199 10.34 19.73 0.15
C ASP A 199 8.91 19.79 -0.41
N ARG A 200 8.79 19.96 -1.74
CA ARG A 200 7.48 20.20 -2.40
C ARG A 200 6.51 19.03 -2.23
N LEU A 201 6.99 17.81 -2.44
CA LEU A 201 6.18 16.58 -2.32
C LEU A 201 5.73 16.33 -0.90
N TYR A 202 6.62 16.48 0.09
CA TYR A 202 6.25 16.33 1.50
C TYR A 202 5.27 17.42 1.94
N ARG A 203 5.45 18.67 1.47
CA ARG A 203 4.49 19.75 1.70
C ARG A 203 3.13 19.44 1.08
N LEU A 204 3.10 18.90 -0.13
CA LEU A 204 1.86 18.46 -0.78
C LEU A 204 1.20 17.32 0.01
N GLN A 205 1.96 16.31 0.44
CA GLN A 205 1.48 15.21 1.29
C GLN A 205 0.95 15.70 2.64
N ARG A 206 1.56 16.73 3.25
CA ARG A 206 1.06 17.36 4.49
C ARG A 206 -0.12 18.31 4.24
N TRP A 207 -0.29 18.80 3.02
CA TRP A 207 -1.38 19.70 2.64
C TRP A 207 -2.63 18.95 2.22
N LEU A 208 -2.52 17.80 1.55
CA LEU A 208 -3.65 16.99 1.10
C LEU A 208 -4.66 16.66 2.22
N PRO A 209 -4.24 16.27 3.44
CA PRO A 209 -5.15 16.06 4.56
C PRO A 209 -5.90 17.33 5.00
N ARG A 210 -5.39 18.53 4.65
CA ARG A 210 -6.09 19.80 4.91
C ARG A 210 -7.22 20.08 3.92
N LEU A 211 -7.29 19.35 2.82
CA LEU A 211 -8.45 19.38 1.94
C LEU A 211 -9.66 18.63 2.51
N ILE A 212 -9.46 17.79 3.53
CA ILE A 212 -10.55 17.12 4.23
C ILE A 212 -11.40 18.20 4.93
N PRO A 213 -12.71 18.33 4.60
CA PRO A 213 -13.61 19.29 5.22
C PRO A 213 -13.60 19.21 6.75
N ASP A 214 -13.78 20.35 7.43
CA ASP A 214 -13.72 20.43 8.90
C ASP A 214 -14.70 19.48 9.60
N VAL A 215 -15.84 19.20 8.96
CA VAL A 215 -16.85 18.26 9.45
C VAL A 215 -16.25 16.86 9.68
N PHE A 216 -15.36 16.39 8.81
CA PHE A 216 -14.77 15.04 8.89
C PHE A 216 -13.52 14.97 9.80
N ARG A 217 -13.11 16.10 10.38
CA ARG A 217 -11.96 16.16 11.32
C ARG A 217 -12.37 15.85 12.76
N SER A 218 -13.67 15.79 13.05
CA SER A 218 -14.17 15.48 14.39
C SER A 218 -13.86 14.03 14.78
N PRO A 219 -13.35 13.77 16.00
CA PRO A 219 -13.11 12.41 16.50
C PRO A 219 -14.41 11.59 16.61
N ASN A 220 -15.58 12.24 16.62
CA ASN A 220 -16.88 11.58 16.68
C ASN A 220 -17.18 10.73 15.45
N TRP A 221 -16.47 10.92 14.33
CA TRP A 221 -16.60 10.06 13.16
C TRP A 221 -15.98 8.67 13.36
N VAL A 222 -14.99 8.51 14.26
CA VAL A 222 -14.27 7.24 14.42
C VAL A 222 -15.21 6.09 14.81
N PRO A 223 -16.12 6.25 15.79
CA PRO A 223 -17.09 5.20 16.10
C PRO A 223 -18.02 4.87 14.93
N TRP A 224 -18.51 5.89 14.21
CA TRP A 224 -19.41 5.69 13.07
C TRP A 224 -18.75 4.91 11.94
N VAL A 225 -17.56 5.34 11.48
CA VAL A 225 -16.86 4.65 10.40
C VAL A 225 -16.34 3.29 10.85
N GLY A 226 -15.97 3.13 12.12
CA GLY A 226 -15.57 1.85 12.69
C GLY A 226 -16.72 0.84 12.73
N TRP A 227 -17.91 1.24 13.19
CA TRP A 227 -19.09 0.39 13.16
C TRP A 227 -19.59 0.12 11.74
N LEU A 228 -19.55 1.11 10.85
CA LEU A 228 -19.87 0.92 9.43
C LEU A 228 -18.93 -0.12 8.78
N LEU A 229 -17.63 -0.05 9.08
CA LEU A 229 -16.64 -1.02 8.60
C LEU A 229 -16.93 -2.43 9.13
N ILE A 230 -17.25 -2.57 10.42
CA ILE A 230 -17.63 -3.87 11.01
C ILE A 230 -18.92 -4.39 10.39
N ALA A 231 -19.93 -3.54 10.22
CA ALA A 231 -21.20 -3.93 9.60
C ALA A 231 -21.00 -4.36 8.15
N GLY A 232 -20.26 -3.59 7.35
CA GLY A 232 -19.93 -3.91 5.96
C GLY A 232 -19.15 -5.23 5.85
N ALA A 233 -18.13 -5.43 6.68
CA ALA A 233 -17.38 -6.69 6.72
C ALA A 233 -18.23 -7.87 7.21
N GLY A 234 -19.16 -7.65 8.16
CA GLY A 234 -20.09 -8.66 8.66
C GLY A 234 -21.11 -9.08 7.60
N VAL A 235 -21.69 -8.11 6.88
CA VAL A 235 -22.59 -8.38 5.75
C VAL A 235 -21.84 -9.15 4.65
N ALA A 236 -20.64 -8.72 4.29
CA ALA A 236 -19.80 -9.42 3.33
C ALA A 236 -19.50 -10.87 3.78
N LEU A 237 -19.17 -11.08 5.06
CA LEU A 237 -18.95 -12.41 5.63
C LEU A 237 -20.17 -13.31 5.45
N VAL A 238 -21.35 -12.84 5.85
CA VAL A 238 -22.61 -13.60 5.76
C VAL A 238 -22.96 -13.88 4.29
N PHE A 239 -22.82 -12.88 3.43
CA PHE A 239 -23.09 -13.01 2.00
C PHE A 239 -22.18 -14.05 1.34
N GLU A 240 -20.86 -13.98 1.58
CA GLU A 240 -19.90 -14.94 1.02
C GLU A 240 -20.09 -16.35 1.60
N MET A 241 -20.40 -16.47 2.89
CA MET A 241 -20.77 -17.77 3.48
C MET A 241 -22.00 -18.36 2.82
N LEU A 242 -23.06 -17.55 2.64
CA LEU A 242 -24.28 -17.99 1.99
C LEU A 242 -24.02 -18.40 0.54
N ARG A 243 -23.22 -17.61 -0.18
CA ARG A 243 -22.83 -17.91 -1.57
C ARG A 243 -22.11 -19.25 -1.69
N ILE A 244 -21.17 -19.53 -0.78
CA ILE A 244 -20.46 -20.81 -0.70
C ILE A 244 -21.41 -21.96 -0.37
N VAL A 245 -22.30 -21.78 0.61
CA VAL A 245 -23.27 -22.80 1.01
C VAL A 245 -24.25 -23.10 -0.14
N ILE A 246 -24.85 -22.07 -0.72
CA ILE A 246 -25.76 -22.23 -1.87
C ILE A 246 -25.03 -22.89 -3.03
N GLY A 247 -23.82 -22.46 -3.38
CA GLY A 247 -23.05 -23.07 -4.46
C GLY A 247 -22.70 -24.54 -4.22
N ARG A 248 -22.58 -24.96 -2.95
CA ARG A 248 -22.32 -26.35 -2.57
C ARG A 248 -23.57 -27.23 -2.60
N TYR A 249 -24.73 -26.72 -2.17
CA TYR A 249 -25.97 -27.50 -2.08
C TYR A 249 -26.88 -27.37 -3.32
N PHE A 250 -26.76 -26.27 -4.06
CA PHE A 250 -27.53 -25.95 -5.26
C PHE A 250 -26.57 -25.54 -6.38
N PRO A 251 -25.81 -26.50 -6.95
CA PRO A 251 -24.75 -26.21 -7.92
C PRO A 251 -25.26 -25.53 -9.21
N ASP A 252 -26.53 -25.75 -9.57
CA ASP A 252 -27.18 -25.17 -10.77
C ASP A 252 -27.75 -23.77 -10.53
N PHE A 253 -27.81 -23.30 -9.27
CA PHE A 253 -28.43 -22.02 -8.90
C PHE A 253 -27.77 -20.81 -9.55
N TYR A 254 -26.45 -20.88 -9.76
CA TYR A 254 -25.66 -19.79 -10.36
C TYR A 254 -25.40 -20.00 -11.88
N GLY A 255 -25.96 -21.06 -12.49
CA GLY A 255 -25.83 -21.37 -13.92
C GLY A 255 -24.45 -21.91 -14.36
N GLU A 256 -24.40 -22.61 -15.49
CA GLU A 256 -23.18 -23.20 -16.08
C GLU A 256 -22.16 -22.17 -16.63
N HIS A 257 -22.49 -20.88 -16.63
CA HIS A 257 -21.69 -19.84 -17.30
C HIS A 257 -20.50 -19.33 -16.47
N VAL A 258 -20.35 -19.79 -15.22
CA VAL A 258 -19.18 -19.50 -14.40
C VAL A 258 -18.13 -20.58 -14.63
N VAL A 259 -17.40 -20.47 -15.75
CA VAL A 259 -16.17 -21.23 -16.01
C VAL A 259 -15.07 -20.68 -15.07
N ALA A 260 -15.20 -20.94 -13.77
CA ALA A 260 -14.18 -20.62 -12.79
C ALA A 260 -13.64 -21.93 -12.21
N PHE A 261 -12.32 -21.99 -12.06
CA PHE A 261 -11.57 -23.05 -11.40
C PHE A 261 -12.22 -23.37 -10.04
N ARG A 262 -13.11 -24.38 -9.96
CA ARG A 262 -13.75 -24.76 -8.70
C ARG A 262 -12.77 -25.58 -7.87
N LEU A 263 -12.06 -24.95 -6.94
CA LEU A 263 -11.39 -25.68 -5.86
C LEU A 263 -12.46 -26.20 -4.90
N ALA A 264 -12.65 -27.52 -4.87
CA ALA A 264 -13.56 -28.22 -3.97
C ALA A 264 -15.01 -27.67 -3.96
N GLY A 265 -15.53 -27.25 -5.12
CA GLY A 265 -16.91 -26.74 -5.24
C GLY A 265 -17.10 -25.26 -4.88
N THR A 266 -16.02 -24.52 -4.58
CA THR A 266 -16.07 -23.08 -4.26
C THR A 266 -15.32 -22.25 -5.30
N SER A 267 -15.85 -21.06 -5.63
CA SER A 267 -15.11 -20.12 -6.48
C SER A 267 -14.00 -19.45 -5.66
N PRO A 268 -12.73 -19.41 -6.12
CA PRO A 268 -11.64 -18.82 -5.36
C PRO A 268 -11.85 -17.35 -4.95
N PRO A 269 -12.53 -16.47 -5.74
CA PRO A 269 -12.92 -15.13 -5.29
C PRO A 269 -13.72 -15.14 -3.98
N ALA A 270 -14.58 -16.16 -3.77
CA ALA A 270 -15.36 -16.31 -2.53
C ALA A 270 -14.46 -16.50 -1.33
N VAL A 271 -13.47 -17.37 -1.48
CA VAL A 271 -12.54 -17.71 -0.42
C VAL A 271 -11.70 -16.50 -0.05
N ILE A 272 -11.27 -15.73 -1.05
CA ILE A 272 -10.51 -14.49 -0.86
C ILE A 272 -11.34 -13.44 -0.13
N LEU A 273 -12.57 -13.16 -0.60
CA LEU A 273 -13.45 -12.18 0.02
C LEU A 273 -13.87 -12.58 1.44
N LEU A 274 -14.18 -13.86 1.66
CA LEU A 274 -14.45 -14.41 2.99
C LEU A 274 -13.25 -14.22 3.92
N ALA A 275 -12.04 -14.57 3.47
CA ALA A 275 -10.82 -14.40 4.27
C ALA A 275 -10.55 -12.92 4.59
N SER A 276 -10.74 -12.02 3.62
CA SER A 276 -10.61 -10.57 3.80
C SER A 276 -11.62 -10.02 4.80
N ALA A 277 -12.88 -10.47 4.75
CA ALA A 277 -13.93 -10.09 5.69
C ALA A 277 -13.59 -10.56 7.12
N VAL A 278 -13.18 -11.82 7.29
CA VAL A 278 -12.72 -12.36 8.59
C VAL A 278 -11.55 -11.54 9.13
N LEU A 279 -10.52 -11.30 8.32
CA LEU A 279 -9.34 -10.55 8.73
C LEU A 279 -9.70 -9.12 9.14
N THR A 280 -10.59 -8.46 8.38
CA THR A 280 -11.10 -7.12 8.69
C THR A 280 -11.82 -7.11 10.04
N LEU A 281 -12.69 -8.09 10.31
CA LEU A 281 -13.41 -8.20 11.59
C LEU A 281 -12.46 -8.48 12.77
N LEU A 282 -11.49 -9.38 12.59
CA LEU A 282 -10.47 -9.68 13.61
C LEU A 282 -9.63 -8.45 13.99
N MET A 283 -9.45 -7.50 13.07
CA MET A 283 -8.76 -6.23 13.35
C MET A 283 -9.72 -5.16 13.90
N ALA A 284 -10.90 -5.00 13.31
CA ALA A 284 -11.83 -3.91 13.61
C ALA A 284 -12.57 -4.09 14.95
N VAL A 285 -13.02 -5.32 15.27
CA VAL A 285 -13.81 -5.57 16.49
C VAL A 285 -13.00 -5.32 17.77
N PRO A 286 -11.77 -5.87 17.94
CA PRO A 286 -10.97 -5.57 19.12
C PRO A 286 -10.58 -4.09 19.19
N ALA A 287 -10.33 -3.45 18.06
CA ALA A 287 -10.00 -2.04 18.00
C ALA A 287 -11.18 -1.15 18.43
N MET A 288 -12.40 -1.46 17.99
CA MET A 288 -13.60 -0.74 18.46
C MET A 288 -13.84 -0.94 19.95
N ALA A 289 -13.68 -2.16 20.47
CA ALA A 289 -13.78 -2.43 21.90
C ALA A 289 -12.69 -1.70 22.71
N GLY A 290 -11.50 -1.51 22.12
CA GLY A 290 -10.38 -0.81 22.73
C GLY A 290 -10.45 0.72 22.66
N LEU A 291 -11.27 1.29 21.76
CA LEU A 291 -11.27 2.72 21.44
C LEU A 291 -11.52 3.63 22.66
N ASN A 292 -12.47 3.23 23.52
CA ASN A 292 -12.82 3.98 24.74
C ASN A 292 -12.06 3.49 25.98
N ARG A 293 -11.25 2.44 25.85
CA ARG A 293 -10.58 1.75 26.97
C ARG A 293 -9.09 2.03 27.05
N THR A 294 -8.53 2.79 26.10
CA THR A 294 -7.10 3.06 26.07
C THR A 294 -6.79 4.40 25.45
N GLU A 295 -5.80 5.09 26.00
CA GLU A 295 -5.24 6.31 25.42
C GLU A 295 -4.16 5.99 24.36
N ARG A 296 -3.79 4.71 24.22
CA ARG A 296 -2.78 4.28 23.26
C ARG A 296 -3.32 4.34 21.84
N VAL A 297 -2.44 4.60 20.87
CA VAL A 297 -2.78 4.70 19.44
C VAL A 297 -3.08 3.38 18.74
N TRP A 298 -2.95 2.23 19.42
CA TRP A 298 -3.10 0.92 18.79
C TRP A 298 -4.50 0.66 18.18
N PRO A 299 -5.63 1.08 18.78
CA PRO A 299 -6.95 0.86 18.18
C PRO A 299 -7.09 1.56 16.84
N LEU A 300 -6.63 2.81 16.74
CA LEU A 300 -6.63 3.57 15.49
C LEU A 300 -5.73 2.94 14.43
N ARG A 301 -4.58 2.37 14.82
CA ARG A 301 -3.71 1.62 13.91
C ARG A 301 -4.40 0.37 13.35
N TRP A 302 -5.08 -0.38 14.20
CA TRP A 302 -5.79 -1.59 13.80
C TRP A 302 -7.01 -1.29 12.94
N LEU A 303 -7.80 -0.26 13.29
CA LEU A 303 -8.90 0.21 12.45
C LEU A 303 -8.41 0.68 11.07
N ARG A 304 -7.31 1.43 11.02
CA ARG A 304 -6.71 1.84 9.74
C ARG A 304 -6.28 0.63 8.91
N ASN A 305 -5.65 -0.37 9.52
CA ASN A 305 -5.25 -1.59 8.81
C ASN A 305 -6.45 -2.42 8.35
N ALA A 306 -7.52 -2.47 9.15
CA ALA A 306 -8.80 -3.06 8.78
C ALA A 306 -9.41 -2.35 7.56
N ALA A 307 -9.44 -1.02 7.58
CA ALA A 307 -9.94 -0.22 6.46
C ALA A 307 -9.08 -0.41 5.19
N LEU A 308 -7.75 -0.47 5.31
CA LEU A 308 -6.86 -0.78 4.19
C LEU A 308 -7.18 -2.15 3.58
N THR A 309 -7.37 -3.17 4.43
CA THR A 309 -7.72 -4.54 4.03
C THR A 309 -9.06 -4.53 3.30
N PHE A 310 -10.12 -4.06 3.96
CA PHE A 310 -11.46 -3.98 3.39
C PHE A 310 -11.50 -3.20 2.07
N THR A 311 -10.79 -2.08 1.98
CA THR A 311 -10.85 -1.21 0.80
C THR A 311 -10.07 -1.79 -0.37
N PHE A 312 -8.79 -2.11 -0.17
CA PHE A 312 -7.89 -2.43 -1.28
C PHE A 312 -7.95 -3.90 -1.69
N LEU A 313 -8.10 -4.83 -0.73
CA LEU A 313 -8.15 -6.25 -1.05
C LEU A 313 -9.51 -6.62 -1.66
N ASN A 314 -10.62 -6.09 -1.12
CA ASN A 314 -11.93 -6.35 -1.71
C ASN A 314 -12.07 -5.67 -3.07
N ALA A 315 -11.62 -4.41 -3.22
CA ALA A 315 -11.74 -3.71 -4.49
C ALA A 315 -11.03 -4.44 -5.65
N LEU A 316 -9.93 -5.16 -5.40
CA LEU A 316 -9.29 -5.96 -6.46
C LEU A 316 -10.18 -7.10 -6.96
N VAL A 317 -10.87 -7.77 -6.05
CA VAL A 317 -11.73 -8.92 -6.37
C VAL A 317 -13.08 -8.43 -6.89
N ASP A 318 -13.76 -7.58 -6.13
CA ASP A 318 -15.08 -7.03 -6.47
C ASP A 318 -15.05 -6.36 -7.84
N PHE A 319 -13.99 -5.60 -8.15
CA PHE A 319 -13.92 -4.90 -9.42
C PHE A 319 -13.64 -5.84 -10.59
N ALA A 320 -12.91 -6.93 -10.34
CA ALA A 320 -12.65 -7.95 -11.34
C ALA A 320 -13.87 -8.85 -11.61
N THR A 321 -14.73 -9.09 -10.61
CA THR A 321 -15.93 -9.94 -10.75
C THR A 321 -17.22 -9.16 -11.03
N GLU A 322 -17.42 -8.01 -10.38
CA GLU A 322 -18.67 -7.22 -10.40
C GLU A 322 -18.51 -5.90 -11.18
N GLY A 323 -17.30 -5.56 -11.62
CA GLY A 323 -17.02 -4.31 -12.30
C GLY A 323 -17.38 -3.10 -11.43
N PHE A 324 -18.22 -2.19 -11.95
CA PHE A 324 -18.58 -0.94 -11.26
C PHE A 324 -19.46 -1.11 -10.03
N GLY A 325 -20.05 -2.29 -9.81
CA GLY A 325 -20.76 -2.59 -8.55
C GLY A 325 -19.89 -2.37 -7.32
N ALA A 326 -18.58 -2.59 -7.46
CA ALA A 326 -17.59 -2.41 -6.41
C ALA A 326 -17.30 -0.95 -6.01
N LEU A 327 -17.71 0.04 -6.81
CA LEU A 327 -17.34 1.45 -6.59
C LEU A 327 -17.90 2.00 -5.27
N VAL A 328 -19.07 1.51 -4.87
CA VAL A 328 -19.73 1.89 -3.62
C VAL A 328 -18.93 1.40 -2.42
N ASN A 329 -18.51 0.12 -2.42
CA ASN A 329 -17.65 -0.47 -1.39
C ASN A 329 -16.30 0.24 -1.30
N LEU A 330 -15.67 0.50 -2.45
CA LEU A 330 -14.41 1.22 -2.55
C LEU A 330 -14.53 2.64 -1.99
N SER A 331 -15.59 3.38 -2.33
CA SER A 331 -15.81 4.76 -1.88
C SER A 331 -15.99 4.83 -0.36
N MET A 332 -16.81 3.93 0.19
CA MET A 332 -16.98 3.80 1.64
C MET A 332 -15.66 3.43 2.35
N GLY A 333 -14.91 2.51 1.76
CA GLY A 333 -13.60 2.10 2.26
C GLY A 333 -12.58 3.24 2.27
N LEU A 334 -12.44 3.97 1.16
CA LEU A 334 -11.53 5.13 1.04
C LEU A 334 -11.92 6.25 2.00
N PHE A 335 -13.22 6.52 2.16
CA PHE A 335 -13.72 7.51 3.11
C PHE A 335 -13.37 7.12 4.55
N THR A 336 -13.61 5.87 4.92
CA THR A 336 -13.25 5.31 6.24
C THR A 336 -11.74 5.40 6.48
N LEU A 337 -10.95 5.01 5.47
CA LEU A 337 -9.49 5.06 5.53
C LEU A 337 -8.96 6.49 5.70
N ALA A 338 -9.55 7.47 5.02
CA ALA A 338 -9.17 8.87 5.12
C ALA A 338 -9.38 9.41 6.53
N ILE A 339 -10.56 9.16 7.12
CA ILE A 339 -10.88 9.56 8.50
C ILE A 339 -9.93 8.89 9.49
N LEU A 340 -9.75 7.57 9.40
CA LEU A 340 -8.91 6.84 10.33
C LEU A 340 -7.43 7.21 10.23
N SER A 341 -6.94 7.47 9.01
CA SER A 341 -5.55 7.93 8.82
C SER A 341 -5.34 9.31 9.42
N TYR A 342 -6.27 10.25 9.20
CA TYR A 342 -6.20 11.58 9.80
C TYR A 342 -6.20 11.54 11.34
N GLN A 343 -7.09 10.75 11.94
CA GLN A 343 -7.17 10.64 13.39
C GLN A 343 -5.95 9.94 13.99
N LEU A 344 -5.42 8.92 13.30
CA LEU A 344 -4.18 8.26 13.70
C LEU A 344 -3.00 9.24 13.71
N ASP A 345 -2.84 10.05 12.66
CA ASP A 345 -1.75 11.03 12.59
C ASP A 345 -1.83 12.05 13.73
N ARG A 346 -3.04 12.56 14.03
CA ARG A 346 -3.25 13.45 15.19
C ARG A 346 -2.94 12.76 16.52
N ALA A 347 -3.38 11.52 16.69
CA ALA A 347 -3.16 10.78 17.93
C ALA A 347 -1.68 10.48 18.15
N VAL A 348 -0.93 10.15 17.10
CA VAL A 348 0.52 9.96 17.14
C VAL A 348 1.24 11.25 17.53
N VAL A 349 0.84 12.39 16.95
CA VAL A 349 1.41 13.70 17.31
C VAL A 349 1.12 14.06 18.77
N ARG A 350 -0.12 13.87 19.25
CA ARG A 350 -0.47 14.11 20.66
C ARG A 350 0.34 13.24 21.61
N GLN A 351 0.50 11.96 21.28
CA GLN A 351 1.30 11.03 22.08
C GLN A 351 2.79 11.43 22.11
N ALA A 352 3.34 11.90 20.98
CA ALA A 352 4.72 12.36 20.90
C ALA A 352 4.97 13.67 21.66
N LEU A 353 3.96 14.56 21.74
CA LEU A 353 4.04 15.82 22.47
C LEU A 353 3.76 15.69 23.98
N GLY A 354 3.41 14.49 24.46
CA GLY A 354 3.21 14.23 25.90
C GLY A 354 2.18 15.14 26.57
N ALA A 355 1.14 15.59 25.85
CA ALA A 355 0.15 16.49 26.42
C ALA A 355 -0.61 15.78 27.57
N PRO A 356 -0.59 16.33 28.80
CA PRO A 356 -1.43 15.80 29.88
C PRO A 356 -2.90 15.96 29.47
N ALA A 357 -3.73 15.00 29.90
CA ALA A 357 -5.18 15.12 29.88
C ALA A 357 -5.58 16.32 30.74
N GLY A 358 -5.63 17.50 30.12
CA GLY A 358 -6.18 18.70 30.69
C GLY A 358 -7.58 18.88 30.14
N ASP A 359 -8.56 18.61 31.00
CA ASP A 359 -9.95 19.06 30.87
C ASP A 359 -10.01 20.46 30.27
N GLN A 360 -10.90 20.63 29.30
CA GLN A 360 -11.51 21.93 29.04
C GLN A 360 -13.02 21.76 28.82
N PRO A 361 -13.81 22.74 29.28
CA PRO A 361 -15.17 22.58 29.81
C PRO A 361 -16.26 22.24 28.79
#